data_AF-A0A543CL52-F1
#
_entry.id   AF-A0A543CL52-F1
#
_cell.length_a   1.000
_cell.length_b   1.000
_cell.length_c   1.000
_cell.angle_alpha   90.00
_cell.angle_beta   90.00
_cell.angle_gamma   90.00
#
_symmetry.space_group_name_H-M   'P 1'
#
loop_
_entity.id
_entity.type
_entity.pdbx_description
1 polymer ?
#
loop_
_entity_poly.entity_id
_entity_poly.type
_entity_poly.pdbx_seq_one_letter_code
_entity_poly.pdbx_strand_id
1 'polypeptide(L)'
;MKLSARRLRRLPAVVLPQVPQHAWLLDAVRRFDPDAVPVEDTSISFGAGIRLAGPQRITSETAAKIGLPPGHAWVASDSGPFQTWLVRGLAWRFGGHAHLPQPVVADDASEVVIVHTPRKISPDELAARFNQLVPGLRAGAPEQDGSFFLTSAISPVRIRCDSPDVPSLRWLLPLALGPMRQDPGLHGYRFGRVPNSAGDAVRLAATAALELAQGVGGVATDRDRFRVFDPDDPALYR
;
A
#
# COMPACT_ATOMS: atom_id res chain seq x y z
N MET A 1 -5.79 25.80 -11.82
CA MET A 1 -5.89 26.47 -10.50
C MET A 1 -4.51 26.55 -9.85
N LYS A 2 -4.00 27.74 -9.45
CA LYS A 2 -2.67 27.86 -8.80
C LYS A 2 -2.74 27.36 -7.35
N LEU A 3 -1.87 26.43 -6.90
CA LEU A 3 -1.82 26.05 -5.48
C LEU A 3 -1.17 27.18 -4.68
N SER A 4 -1.83 27.59 -3.60
CA SER A 4 -1.24 28.53 -2.65
C SER A 4 -0.31 27.80 -1.68
N ALA A 5 0.71 28.50 -1.16
CA ALA A 5 1.58 28.01 -0.09
C ALA A 5 0.77 27.52 1.13
N ARG A 6 -0.40 28.11 1.39
CA ARG A 6 -1.33 27.69 2.44
C ARG A 6 -1.90 26.29 2.20
N ARG A 7 -2.21 25.91 0.95
CA ARG A 7 -2.70 24.56 0.64
C ARG A 7 -1.61 23.52 0.81
N LEU A 8 -0.40 23.81 0.32
CA LEU A 8 0.76 22.92 0.47
C LEU A 8 1.08 22.59 1.92
N ARG A 9 0.90 23.54 2.86
CA ARG A 9 1.12 23.26 4.28
C ARG A 9 0.03 22.37 4.91
N ARG A 10 -1.21 22.46 4.42
CA ARG A 10 -2.40 21.87 5.08
C ARG A 10 -2.85 20.54 4.51
N LEU A 11 -2.47 20.22 3.28
CA LEU A 11 -2.94 19.05 2.56
C LEU A 11 -1.78 18.09 2.28
N PRO A 12 -2.04 16.76 2.25
CA PRO A 12 -1.05 15.79 1.81
C PRO A 12 -0.48 16.16 0.44
N ALA A 13 0.84 16.13 0.31
CA ALA A 13 1.51 16.45 -0.93
C ALA A 13 2.74 15.57 -1.16
N VAL A 14 2.96 15.13 -2.39
CA VAL A 14 4.20 14.48 -2.80
C VAL A 14 5.05 15.50 -3.55
N VAL A 15 6.30 15.66 -3.12
CA VAL A 15 7.30 16.53 -3.78
C VAL A 15 8.33 15.65 -4.45
N LEU A 16 8.41 15.72 -5.77
CA LEU A 16 9.37 14.95 -6.57
C LEU A 16 10.49 15.86 -7.09
N PRO A 17 11.73 15.37 -7.20
CA PRO A 17 12.84 16.16 -7.72
C PRO A 17 12.62 16.56 -9.19
N GLN A 18 11.97 15.70 -9.96
CA GLN A 18 11.67 15.89 -11.38
C GLN A 18 10.21 15.57 -11.69
N VAL A 19 9.69 16.12 -12.78
CA VAL A 19 8.35 15.79 -13.26
C VAL A 19 8.40 14.44 -13.98
N PRO A 20 7.81 13.36 -13.42
CA PRO A 20 7.72 12.10 -14.14
C PRO A 20 6.81 12.27 -15.36
N GLN A 21 6.94 11.38 -16.34
CA GLN A 21 5.97 11.31 -17.43
C GLN A 21 4.56 11.10 -16.85
N HIS A 22 3.57 11.85 -17.35
CA HIS A 22 2.23 11.81 -16.78
C HIS A 22 1.62 10.39 -16.81
N ALA A 23 1.89 9.63 -17.87
CA ALA A 23 1.49 8.23 -17.99
C ALA A 23 2.05 7.36 -16.84
N TRP A 24 3.33 7.53 -16.48
CA TRP A 24 3.95 6.75 -15.40
C TRP A 24 3.37 7.11 -14.03
N LEU A 25 3.09 8.39 -13.79
CA LEU A 25 2.41 8.82 -12.57
C LEU A 25 0.99 8.24 -12.51
N LEU A 26 0.25 8.30 -13.61
CA LEU A 26 -1.10 7.74 -13.72
C LEU A 26 -1.09 6.23 -13.48
N ASP A 27 -0.15 5.49 -14.08
CA ASP A 27 -0.02 4.05 -13.87
C ASP A 27 0.29 3.71 -12.41
N ALA A 28 1.15 4.48 -11.74
CA ALA A 28 1.39 4.34 -10.31
C ALA A 28 0.13 4.62 -9.48
N VAL A 29 -0.62 5.68 -9.78
CA VAL A 29 -1.89 5.97 -9.11
C VAL A 29 -2.92 4.86 -9.40
N ARG A 30 -2.92 4.24 -10.58
CA ARG A 30 -3.81 3.11 -10.91
C ARG A 30 -3.48 1.83 -10.16
N ARG A 31 -2.24 1.66 -9.70
CA ARG A 31 -1.92 0.61 -8.73
C ARG A 31 -2.57 0.90 -7.38
N PHE A 32 -2.72 2.15 -6.98
CA PHE A 32 -3.40 2.54 -5.74
C PHE A 32 -4.93 2.52 -5.86
N ASP A 33 -5.46 3.00 -6.98
CA ASP A 33 -6.88 3.05 -7.30
C ASP A 33 -7.09 2.72 -8.80
N PRO A 34 -7.59 1.53 -9.16
CA PRO A 34 -7.74 1.09 -10.54
C PRO A 34 -8.63 2.02 -11.39
N ASP A 35 -9.55 2.73 -10.73
CA ASP A 35 -10.51 3.64 -11.39
C ASP A 35 -9.94 5.06 -11.55
N ALA A 36 -8.66 5.27 -11.23
CA ALA A 36 -8.02 6.56 -11.36
C ALA A 36 -7.95 7.01 -12.83
N VAL A 37 -8.34 8.26 -13.06
CA VAL A 37 -8.43 8.87 -14.40
C VAL A 37 -7.70 10.20 -14.45
N PRO A 38 -7.06 10.54 -15.59
CA PRO A 38 -6.54 11.88 -15.80
C PRO A 38 -7.69 12.89 -15.82
N VAL A 39 -7.48 14.05 -15.20
CA VAL A 39 -8.41 15.18 -15.23
C VAL A 39 -7.63 16.46 -15.46
N GLU A 40 -8.04 17.26 -16.46
CA GLU A 40 -7.20 18.36 -16.98
C GLU A 40 -5.81 17.85 -17.43
N ASP A 41 -4.92 18.72 -17.90
CA ASP A 41 -3.68 18.28 -18.59
C ASP A 41 -2.67 17.55 -17.69
N THR A 42 -2.78 17.65 -16.36
CA THR A 42 -1.74 17.15 -15.44
C THR A 42 -2.24 16.57 -14.12
N SER A 43 -3.54 16.65 -13.81
CA SER A 43 -4.09 16.15 -12.55
C SER A 43 -4.68 14.76 -12.70
N ILE A 44 -4.85 14.06 -11.57
CA ILE A 44 -5.42 12.71 -11.54
C ILE A 44 -6.54 12.68 -10.51
N SER A 45 -7.70 12.17 -10.90
CA SER A 45 -8.83 11.90 -9.99
C SER A 45 -8.77 10.45 -9.50
N PHE A 46 -9.07 10.22 -8.22
CA PHE A 46 -9.11 8.91 -7.56
C PHE A 46 -10.09 8.93 -6.38
N GLY A 47 -10.39 7.78 -5.79
CA GLY A 47 -11.13 7.63 -4.53
C GLY A 47 -12.48 8.34 -4.52
N ALA A 48 -13.24 8.21 -5.61
CA ALA A 48 -14.54 8.86 -5.82
C ALA A 48 -14.49 10.41 -5.79
N GLY A 49 -13.52 11.00 -6.51
CA GLY A 49 -13.49 12.44 -6.80
C GLY A 49 -12.42 13.23 -6.05
N ILE A 50 -11.55 12.56 -5.30
CA ILE A 50 -10.34 13.17 -4.74
C ILE A 50 -9.37 13.46 -5.90
N ARG A 51 -8.76 14.64 -5.87
CA ARG A 51 -7.86 15.08 -6.94
C ARG A 51 -6.42 15.20 -6.45
N LEU A 52 -5.49 14.55 -7.15
CA LEU A 52 -4.05 14.78 -7.06
C LEU A 52 -3.69 15.87 -8.08
N ALA A 53 -3.51 17.11 -7.61
CA ALA A 53 -3.28 18.27 -8.45
C ALA A 53 -1.81 18.69 -8.47
N GLY A 54 -1.21 18.79 -9.65
CA GLY A 54 0.19 19.18 -9.87
C GLY A 54 0.59 18.94 -11.33
N PRO A 55 1.89 19.05 -11.69
CA PRO A 55 2.97 19.53 -10.85
C PRO A 55 2.88 21.03 -10.61
N GLN A 56 3.24 21.47 -9.41
CA GLN A 56 3.60 22.86 -9.13
C GLN A 56 5.05 22.96 -8.70
N ARG A 57 5.80 23.85 -9.34
CA ARG A 57 7.20 24.10 -8.96
C ARG A 57 7.30 24.74 -7.59
N ILE A 58 8.10 24.14 -6.70
CA ILE A 58 8.53 24.68 -5.42
C ILE A 58 9.95 25.21 -5.61
N THR A 59 10.10 26.54 -5.60
CA THR A 59 11.42 27.20 -5.62
C THR A 59 12.10 27.08 -4.25
N SER A 60 13.42 27.28 -4.18
CA SER A 60 14.16 27.28 -2.90
C SER A 60 13.61 28.29 -1.89
N GLU A 61 13.17 29.46 -2.36
CA GLU A 61 12.54 30.47 -1.50
C GLU A 61 11.19 29.97 -0.94
N THR A 62 10.37 29.34 -1.79
CA THR A 62 9.08 28.79 -1.37
C THR A 62 9.27 27.62 -0.41
N ALA A 63 10.22 26.72 -0.73
CA ALA A 63 10.65 25.59 0.08
C ALA A 63 11.00 26.03 1.51
N ALA A 64 11.89 27.01 1.66
CA ALA A 64 12.27 27.55 2.95
C ALA A 64 11.07 28.12 3.72
N LYS A 65 10.15 28.80 3.04
CA LYS A 65 8.94 29.36 3.67
C LYS A 65 8.00 28.28 4.18
N ILE A 66 7.84 27.15 3.48
CA ILE A 66 6.82 26.14 3.82
C ILE A 66 7.38 24.89 4.49
N GLY A 67 8.70 24.78 4.65
CA GLY A 67 9.35 23.63 5.27
C GLY A 67 9.34 22.37 4.40
N LEU A 68 9.31 22.53 3.08
CA LEU A 68 9.35 21.43 2.11
C LEU A 68 10.60 21.52 1.23
N PRO A 69 11.10 20.40 0.68
CA PRO A 69 12.21 20.45 -0.26
C PRO A 69 11.82 21.18 -1.57
N PRO A 70 12.78 21.80 -2.28
CA PRO A 70 12.53 22.29 -3.64
C PRO A 70 12.23 21.12 -4.59
N GLY A 71 11.45 21.38 -5.63
CA GLY A 71 11.05 20.34 -6.59
C GLY A 71 9.70 20.62 -7.23
N HIS A 72 8.95 19.55 -7.51
CA HIS A 72 7.63 19.60 -8.12
C HIS A 72 6.62 18.91 -7.22
N ALA A 73 5.58 19.63 -6.82
CA ALA A 73 4.57 19.13 -5.89
C ALA A 73 3.27 18.73 -6.59
N TRP A 74 2.72 17.60 -6.15
CA TRP A 74 1.33 17.22 -6.36
C TRP A 74 0.62 17.19 -5.01
N VAL A 75 -0.53 17.83 -4.94
CA VAL A 75 -1.27 18.03 -3.70
C VAL A 75 -2.62 17.34 -3.82
N ALA A 76 -2.95 16.50 -2.85
CA ALA A 76 -4.27 15.92 -2.76
C ALA A 76 -5.29 17.00 -2.37
N SER A 77 -6.49 16.98 -2.94
CA SER A 77 -7.51 18.02 -2.72
C SER A 77 -8.06 18.06 -1.30
N ASP A 78 -7.92 16.97 -0.56
CA ASP A 78 -8.43 16.76 0.80
C ASP A 78 -7.40 15.99 1.66
N SER A 79 -7.70 15.84 2.95
CA SER A 79 -6.92 15.02 3.89
C SER A 79 -7.71 13.79 4.31
N GLY A 80 -7.01 12.66 4.42
CA GLY A 80 -7.59 11.39 4.83
C GLY A 80 -6.59 10.25 4.69
N PRO A 81 -6.98 9.03 5.07
CA PRO A 81 -6.09 7.88 5.00
C PRO A 81 -5.65 7.58 3.57
N PHE A 82 -6.56 7.67 2.59
CA PHE A 82 -6.22 7.38 1.19
C PHE A 82 -5.17 8.34 0.62
N GLN A 83 -5.34 9.64 0.86
CA GLN A 83 -4.42 10.67 0.40
C GLN A 83 -3.05 10.49 1.05
N THR A 84 -3.03 10.12 2.32
CA THR A 84 -1.82 9.82 3.09
C THR A 84 -1.08 8.63 2.50
N TRP A 85 -1.76 7.51 2.29
CA TRP A 85 -1.19 6.30 1.71
C TRP A 85 -0.70 6.54 0.27
N LEU A 86 -1.49 7.22 -0.55
CA LEU A 86 -1.12 7.58 -1.91
C LEU A 86 0.15 8.44 -1.93
N VAL A 87 0.19 9.53 -1.17
CA VAL A 87 1.33 10.46 -1.14
C VAL A 87 2.60 9.76 -0.63
N ARG A 88 2.48 8.94 0.42
CA ARG A 88 3.59 8.15 0.96
C ARG A 88 4.12 7.14 -0.06
N GLY A 89 3.24 6.39 -0.71
CA GLY A 89 3.61 5.37 -1.70
C GLY A 89 4.17 5.97 -2.99
N LEU A 90 3.66 7.12 -3.44
CA LEU A 90 4.23 7.84 -4.58
C LEU A 90 5.61 8.41 -4.25
N ALA A 91 5.80 8.97 -3.06
CA ALA A 91 7.11 9.46 -2.64
C ALA A 91 8.16 8.35 -2.68
N TRP A 92 7.83 7.15 -2.17
CA TRP A 92 8.76 6.02 -2.24
C TRP A 92 9.05 5.58 -3.67
N ARG A 93 8.02 5.39 -4.49
CA ARG A 93 8.17 4.88 -5.87
C ARG A 93 8.93 5.82 -6.80
N PHE A 94 8.87 7.12 -6.55
CA PHE A 94 9.51 8.15 -7.38
C PHE A 94 10.69 8.83 -6.70
N GLY A 95 11.18 8.31 -5.56
CA GLY A 95 12.34 8.88 -4.84
C GLY A 95 12.12 10.33 -4.39
N GLY A 96 10.91 10.63 -3.92
CA GLY A 96 10.48 11.96 -3.50
C GLY A 96 10.26 12.08 -1.99
N HIS A 97 9.64 13.20 -1.62
CA HIS A 97 9.29 13.54 -0.26
C HIS A 97 7.77 13.58 -0.06
N ALA A 98 7.28 12.84 0.93
CA ALA A 98 5.89 12.89 1.35
C ALA A 98 5.71 13.97 2.43
N HIS A 99 4.95 15.02 2.11
CA HIS A 99 4.43 15.97 3.08
C HIS A 99 3.09 15.48 3.62
N LEU A 100 3.05 15.18 4.91
CA LEU A 100 1.88 14.66 5.60
C LEU A 100 1.55 15.59 6.78
N PRO A 101 0.47 16.39 6.69
CA PRO A 101 0.12 17.37 7.73
C PRO A 101 -0.22 16.76 9.09
N GLN A 102 -0.56 15.47 9.11
CA GLN A 102 -0.85 14.71 10.33
C GLN A 102 0.13 13.54 10.44
N PRO A 103 0.58 13.21 11.66
CA PRO A 103 1.42 12.03 11.88
C PRO A 103 0.64 10.77 11.50
N VAL A 104 1.31 9.86 10.81
CA VAL A 104 0.75 8.56 10.43
C VAL A 104 1.26 7.53 11.42
N VAL A 105 0.36 6.70 11.94
CA VAL A 105 0.74 5.52 12.72
C VAL A 105 1.55 4.62 11.80
N ALA A 106 2.78 4.27 12.22
CA ALA A 106 3.61 3.35 11.48
C ALA A 106 2.93 1.97 11.43
N ASP A 107 2.78 1.41 10.23
CA ASP A 107 2.38 0.01 10.06
C ASP A 107 3.49 -0.90 10.62
N ASP A 108 3.14 -2.12 11.03
CA ASP A 108 4.13 -3.12 11.48
C ASP A 108 5.15 -3.38 10.35
N ALA A 109 6.41 -2.99 10.61
CA ALA A 109 7.54 -3.06 9.67
C ALA A 109 7.92 -4.49 9.25
N SER A 110 7.26 -5.51 9.80
CA SER A 110 7.47 -6.91 9.44
C SER A 110 6.43 -7.45 8.44
N GLU A 111 5.32 -6.77 8.19
CA GLU A 111 4.32 -7.13 7.17
C GLU A 111 4.70 -6.55 5.82
N VAL A 112 4.91 -7.32 4.75
CA VAL A 112 5.39 -6.82 3.46
C VAL A 112 4.23 -6.63 2.48
N VAL A 113 3.42 -7.68 2.32
CA VAL A 113 2.29 -7.73 1.37
C VAL A 113 1.03 -8.17 2.09
N ILE A 114 -0.10 -7.56 1.77
CA ILE A 114 -1.42 -7.90 2.27
C ILE A 114 -2.27 -8.42 1.12
N VAL A 115 -2.69 -9.67 1.20
CA VAL A 115 -3.59 -10.30 0.23
C VAL A 115 -5.00 -10.24 0.78
N HIS A 116 -5.91 -9.64 0.02
CA HIS A 116 -7.33 -9.68 0.31
C HIS A 116 -7.99 -10.73 -0.58
N THR A 117 -8.80 -11.61 0.02
CA THR A 117 -9.45 -12.71 -0.69
C THR A 117 -10.97 -12.63 -0.51
N PRO A 118 -11.76 -13.10 -1.48
CA PRO A 118 -13.23 -13.06 -1.41
C PRO A 118 -13.84 -14.13 -0.48
N ARG A 119 -13.00 -15.05 0.02
CA ARG A 119 -13.39 -16.13 0.93
C ARG A 119 -12.31 -16.39 1.96
N LYS A 120 -12.71 -16.99 3.08
CA LYS A 120 -11.77 -17.54 4.07
C LYS A 120 -10.99 -18.71 3.48
N ILE A 121 -9.68 -18.65 3.63
CA ILE A 121 -8.72 -19.73 3.41
C ILE A 121 -8.38 -20.34 4.77
N SER A 122 -8.47 -21.67 4.90
CA SER A 122 -8.15 -22.35 6.15
C SER A 122 -6.62 -22.39 6.37
N PRO A 123 -6.15 -22.51 7.62
CA PRO A 123 -4.73 -22.67 7.89
C PRO A 123 -4.13 -23.89 7.18
N ASP A 124 -4.86 -25.00 7.12
CA ASP A 124 -4.43 -26.23 6.45
C ASP A 124 -4.32 -26.03 4.92
N GLU A 125 -5.25 -25.29 4.31
CA GLU A 125 -5.17 -24.96 2.88
C GLU A 125 -3.94 -24.07 2.59
N LEU A 126 -3.67 -23.08 3.44
CA LEU A 126 -2.46 -22.25 3.31
C LEU A 126 -1.18 -23.07 3.49
N ALA A 127 -1.12 -23.92 4.53
CA ALA A 127 0.04 -24.77 4.80
C ALA A 127 0.29 -25.76 3.65
N ALA A 128 -0.75 -26.41 3.14
CA ALA A 128 -0.64 -27.32 2.00
C ALA A 128 -0.17 -26.59 0.73
N ARG A 129 -0.75 -25.42 0.43
CA ARG A 129 -0.41 -24.60 -0.74
C ARG A 129 1.06 -24.15 -0.70
N PHE A 130 1.54 -23.70 0.45
CA PHE A 130 2.88 -23.13 0.57
C PHE A 130 3.93 -24.13 1.05
N ASN A 131 3.64 -25.42 1.18
CA ASN A 131 4.62 -26.37 1.71
C ASN A 131 5.93 -26.45 0.89
N GLN A 132 5.87 -26.19 -0.41
CA GLN A 132 7.09 -26.14 -1.25
C GLN A 132 7.88 -24.83 -1.08
N LEU A 133 7.19 -23.71 -0.96
CA LEU A 133 7.80 -22.36 -0.91
C LEU A 133 8.21 -21.94 0.50
N VAL A 134 7.41 -22.34 1.50
CA VAL A 134 7.55 -22.05 2.93
C VAL A 134 7.35 -23.37 3.69
N PRO A 135 8.32 -24.29 3.64
CA PRO A 135 8.16 -25.62 4.23
C PRO A 135 7.97 -25.56 5.74
N GLY A 136 7.15 -26.47 6.26
CA GLY A 136 6.90 -26.58 7.71
C GLY A 136 6.04 -25.45 8.29
N LEU A 137 5.28 -24.74 7.45
CA LEU A 137 4.33 -23.72 7.86
C LEU A 137 3.23 -24.34 8.75
N ARG A 138 3.04 -23.80 9.96
CA ARG A 138 2.07 -24.28 10.95
C ARG A 138 1.31 -23.12 11.58
N ALA A 139 0.03 -23.32 11.86
CA ALA A 139 -0.78 -22.36 12.59
C ALA A 139 -0.40 -22.33 14.07
N GLY A 140 -0.20 -21.12 14.62
CA GLY A 140 -0.10 -20.88 16.06
C GLY A 140 -1.47 -20.80 16.74
N ALA A 141 -1.46 -20.56 18.04
CA ALA A 141 -2.67 -20.27 18.79
C ALA A 141 -3.31 -18.95 18.31
N PRO A 142 -4.65 -18.84 18.32
CA PRO A 142 -5.32 -17.59 17.99
C PRO A 142 -5.06 -16.52 19.05
N GLU A 143 -4.97 -15.28 18.60
CA GLU A 143 -4.94 -14.06 19.41
C GLU A 143 -6.34 -13.71 19.93
N GLN A 144 -6.41 -12.74 20.85
CA GLN A 144 -7.68 -12.30 21.46
C GLN A 144 -8.69 -11.74 20.46
N ASP A 145 -8.20 -11.15 19.36
CA ASP A 145 -9.03 -10.62 18.27
C ASP A 145 -9.45 -11.70 17.25
N GLY A 146 -9.08 -12.96 17.48
CA GLY A 146 -9.35 -14.09 16.60
C GLY A 146 -8.41 -14.21 15.41
N SER A 147 -7.43 -13.29 15.26
CA SER A 147 -6.35 -13.44 14.29
C SER A 147 -5.36 -14.53 14.75
N PHE A 148 -4.55 -15.05 13.84
CA PHE A 148 -3.51 -16.02 14.20
C PHE A 148 -2.35 -15.93 13.20
N PHE A 149 -1.19 -16.45 13.61
CA PHE A 149 -0.03 -16.52 12.73
C PHE A 149 0.17 -17.93 12.20
N LEU A 150 0.54 -18.05 10.93
CA LEU A 150 1.26 -19.20 10.43
C LEU A 150 2.75 -18.88 10.42
N THR A 151 3.54 -19.75 11.04
CA THR A 151 5.00 -19.63 11.12
C THR A 151 5.67 -20.92 10.70
N SER A 152 6.93 -20.83 10.26
CA SER A 152 7.78 -21.98 9.99
C SER A 152 9.01 -21.89 10.88
N ALA A 153 9.45 -23.04 11.40
CA ALA A 153 10.70 -23.12 12.16
C ALA A 153 11.95 -23.02 11.25
N ILE A 154 11.79 -23.17 9.93
CA ILE A 154 12.88 -23.27 8.95
C ILE A 154 12.81 -22.23 7.84
N SER A 155 11.71 -21.48 7.74
CA SER A 155 11.56 -20.39 6.78
C SER A 155 11.37 -19.05 7.50
N PRO A 156 11.97 -17.96 7.01
CA PRO A 156 11.84 -16.64 7.61
C PRO A 156 10.49 -15.97 7.32
N VAL A 157 9.55 -16.65 6.66
CA VAL A 157 8.23 -16.10 6.34
C VAL A 157 7.26 -16.33 7.50
N ARG A 158 6.49 -15.29 7.80
CA ARG A 158 5.32 -15.36 8.69
C ARG A 158 4.09 -14.88 7.93
N ILE A 159 2.93 -15.48 8.19
CA ILE A 159 1.66 -15.04 7.64
C ILE A 159 0.73 -14.72 8.80
N ARG A 160 0.25 -13.48 8.90
CA ARG A 160 -0.86 -13.14 9.79
C ARG A 160 -2.16 -13.39 9.04
N CYS A 161 -3.05 -14.18 9.63
CA CYS A 161 -4.41 -14.34 9.17
C CYS A 161 -5.30 -13.43 10.03
N ASP A 162 -5.82 -12.37 9.43
CA ASP A 162 -6.67 -11.42 10.14
C ASP A 162 -8.03 -12.07 10.46
N SER A 163 -8.67 -11.61 11.54
CA SER A 163 -10.07 -11.94 11.80
C SER A 163 -10.96 -11.38 10.68
N PRO A 164 -12.15 -11.97 10.44
CA PRO A 164 -13.07 -11.48 9.40
C PRO A 164 -13.31 -9.98 9.52
N ASP A 165 -13.37 -9.31 8.37
CA ASP A 165 -13.54 -7.86 8.30
C ASP A 165 -14.75 -7.39 9.11
N VAL A 166 -14.52 -6.44 10.01
CA VAL A 166 -15.60 -5.76 10.71
C VAL A 166 -16.30 -4.83 9.72
N PRO A 167 -17.62 -4.94 9.48
CA PRO A 167 -18.33 -4.11 8.51
C PRO A 167 -18.09 -2.60 8.68
N SER A 168 -17.89 -2.13 9.92
CA SER A 168 -17.64 -0.72 10.26
C SER A 168 -16.28 -0.19 9.80
N LEU A 169 -15.32 -1.04 9.42
CA LEU A 169 -14.00 -0.65 8.93
C LEU A 169 -13.82 -0.83 7.42
N ARG A 170 -14.88 -1.24 6.70
CA ARG A 170 -14.81 -1.44 5.24
C ARG A 170 -14.44 -0.17 4.46
N TRP A 171 -14.74 1.00 5.01
CA TRP A 171 -14.35 2.27 4.40
C TRP A 171 -12.82 2.49 4.40
N LEU A 172 -12.05 1.75 5.21
CA LEU A 172 -10.58 1.76 5.22
C LEU A 172 -9.96 0.74 4.26
N LEU A 173 -10.76 -0.06 3.55
CA LEU A 173 -10.23 -1.03 2.60
C LEU A 173 -9.48 -0.33 1.46
N PRO A 174 -8.37 -0.92 0.95
CA PRO A 174 -7.60 -0.37 -0.15
C PRO A 174 -8.48 -0.07 -1.36
N LEU A 175 -8.32 1.12 -1.97
CA LEU A 175 -8.95 1.43 -3.26
C LEU A 175 -8.49 0.44 -4.35
N ALA A 176 -7.25 -0.04 -4.23
CA ALA A 176 -6.64 -1.08 -5.04
C ALA A 176 -7.50 -2.33 -5.18
N LEU A 177 -8.38 -2.65 -4.23
CA LEU A 177 -9.27 -3.80 -4.35
C LEU A 177 -10.33 -3.64 -5.47
N GLY A 178 -10.64 -2.42 -5.89
CA GLY A 178 -11.65 -2.14 -6.92
C GLY A 178 -13.02 -2.74 -6.53
N PRO A 179 -13.70 -3.48 -7.43
CA PRO A 179 -15.01 -4.09 -7.14
C PRO A 179 -15.03 -5.02 -5.92
N MET A 180 -13.91 -5.69 -5.61
CA MET A 180 -13.79 -6.64 -4.49
C MET A 180 -14.08 -6.00 -3.12
N ARG A 181 -14.00 -4.66 -3.01
CA ARG A 181 -14.39 -3.93 -1.79
C ARG A 181 -15.84 -4.16 -1.37
N GLN A 182 -16.69 -4.57 -2.32
CA GLN A 182 -18.10 -4.83 -2.08
C GLN A 182 -18.37 -6.28 -1.64
N ASP A 183 -17.36 -7.16 -1.68
CA ASP A 183 -17.54 -8.56 -1.33
C ASP A 183 -17.78 -8.71 0.19
N PRO A 184 -18.88 -9.37 0.60
CA PRO A 184 -19.27 -9.43 2.00
C PRO A 184 -18.37 -10.33 2.87
N GLY A 185 -17.52 -11.15 2.25
CA GLY A 185 -16.64 -12.11 2.89
C GLY A 185 -15.16 -11.85 2.64
N LEU A 186 -14.75 -10.58 2.59
CA LEU A 186 -13.35 -10.22 2.40
C LEU A 186 -12.51 -10.62 3.62
N HIS A 187 -11.33 -11.20 3.37
CA HIS A 187 -10.37 -11.60 4.40
C HIS A 187 -8.96 -11.11 4.07
N GLY A 188 -8.24 -10.61 5.08
CA GLY A 188 -6.86 -10.16 4.97
C GLY A 188 -5.84 -11.22 5.40
N TYR A 189 -4.81 -11.41 4.58
CA TYR A 189 -3.66 -12.26 4.86
C TYR A 189 -2.38 -11.45 4.69
N ARG A 190 -1.64 -11.25 5.78
CA ARG A 190 -0.45 -10.39 5.79
C ARG A 190 0.80 -11.23 5.78
N PHE A 191 1.48 -11.20 4.64
CA PHE A 191 2.72 -11.89 4.40
C PHE A 191 3.87 -11.00 4.82
N GLY A 192 4.71 -11.53 5.69
CA GLY A 192 5.81 -10.78 6.28
C GLY A 192 7.02 -11.65 6.56
N ARG A 193 8.01 -11.03 7.17
CA ARG A 193 9.21 -11.72 7.65
C ARG A 193 9.15 -11.88 9.16
N VAL A 194 9.73 -12.97 9.66
CA VAL A 194 10.03 -13.10 11.09
C VAL A 194 10.99 -11.96 11.48
N PRO A 195 10.75 -11.25 12.60
CA PRO A 195 11.65 -10.20 13.07
C PRO A 195 13.10 -10.69 13.12
N ASN A 196 14.05 -9.83 12.72
CA ASN A 196 15.49 -10.12 12.70
C ASN A 196 15.93 -11.30 11.82
N SER A 197 15.06 -11.83 10.95
CA SER A 197 15.48 -12.79 9.93
C SER A 197 16.39 -12.13 8.88
N ALA A 198 17.40 -12.89 8.42
CA ALA A 198 18.32 -12.51 7.35
C ALA A 198 17.90 -13.12 6.00
N GLY A 199 18.49 -12.62 4.91
CA GLY A 199 18.28 -13.14 3.55
C GLY A 199 17.03 -12.57 2.84
N ASP A 200 16.64 -13.21 1.74
CA ASP A 200 15.59 -12.76 0.81
C ASP A 200 14.15 -12.97 1.32
N ALA A 201 13.93 -12.85 2.64
CA ALA A 201 12.64 -13.11 3.29
C ALA A 201 11.50 -12.23 2.74
N VAL A 202 11.81 -10.99 2.37
CA VAL A 202 10.85 -10.05 1.75
C VAL A 202 10.37 -10.59 0.40
N ARG A 203 11.32 -10.99 -0.46
CA ARG A 203 11.05 -11.55 -1.78
C ARG A 203 10.23 -12.84 -1.68
N LEU A 204 10.58 -13.72 -0.75
CA LEU A 204 9.88 -14.98 -0.51
C LEU A 204 8.44 -14.75 -0.02
N ALA A 205 8.25 -13.83 0.94
CA ALA A 205 6.93 -13.44 1.42
C ALA A 205 6.07 -12.83 0.31
N ALA A 206 6.66 -11.96 -0.52
CA ALA A 206 5.98 -11.36 -1.67
C ALA A 206 5.60 -12.41 -2.72
N THR A 207 6.49 -13.36 -3.01
CA THR A 207 6.22 -14.49 -3.92
C THR A 207 5.03 -15.31 -3.43
N ALA A 208 5.03 -15.71 -2.16
CA ALA A 208 3.93 -16.47 -1.56
C ALA A 208 2.61 -15.68 -1.59
N ALA A 209 2.65 -14.38 -1.33
CA ALA A 209 1.48 -13.51 -1.37
C ALA A 209 0.88 -13.42 -2.78
N LEU A 210 1.72 -13.26 -3.81
CA LEU A 210 1.27 -13.19 -5.20
C LEU A 210 0.72 -14.53 -5.68
N GLU A 211 1.35 -15.64 -5.30
CA GLU A 211 0.81 -16.99 -5.55
C GLU A 211 -0.55 -17.21 -4.86
N LEU A 212 -0.73 -16.71 -3.63
CA LEU A 212 -2.04 -16.76 -2.97
C LEU A 212 -3.07 -15.98 -3.79
N ALA A 213 -2.77 -14.71 -4.06
CA ALA A 213 -3.68 -13.79 -4.74
C ALA A 213 -4.13 -14.38 -6.08
N GLN A 214 -3.19 -14.87 -6.90
CA GLN A 214 -3.50 -15.51 -8.17
C GLN A 214 -4.34 -16.78 -7.98
N GLY A 215 -3.96 -17.64 -7.04
CA GLY A 215 -4.58 -18.94 -6.84
C GLY A 215 -5.99 -18.92 -6.28
N VAL A 216 -6.44 -17.80 -5.69
CA VAL A 216 -7.78 -17.68 -5.09
C VAL A 216 -8.58 -16.48 -5.62
N GLY A 217 -8.08 -15.81 -6.67
CA GLY A 217 -8.70 -14.61 -7.22
C GLY A 217 -8.69 -13.43 -6.23
N GLY A 218 -7.67 -13.34 -5.38
CA GLY A 218 -7.43 -12.25 -4.44
C GLY A 218 -6.66 -11.07 -5.04
N VAL A 219 -6.48 -10.01 -4.25
CA VAL A 219 -5.68 -8.84 -4.61
C VAL A 219 -4.57 -8.63 -3.58
N ALA A 220 -3.31 -8.62 -4.05
CA ALA A 220 -2.14 -8.31 -3.25
C ALA A 220 -1.86 -6.80 -3.24
N THR A 221 -1.65 -6.22 -2.07
CA THR A 221 -1.27 -4.81 -1.89
C THR A 221 -0.07 -4.66 -0.96
N ASP A 222 0.73 -3.61 -1.15
CA ASP A 222 1.81 -3.25 -0.22
C ASP A 222 1.26 -2.50 1.02
N ARG A 223 2.14 -2.10 1.95
CA ARG A 223 1.70 -1.35 3.15
C ARG A 223 1.13 0.04 2.83
N ASP A 224 1.41 0.59 1.65
CA ASP A 224 0.80 1.85 1.18
C ASP A 224 -0.44 1.62 0.32
N ARG A 225 -0.94 0.38 0.30
CA ARG A 225 -2.19 -0.02 -0.34
C ARG A 225 -2.15 0.06 -1.87
N PHE A 226 -0.96 0.01 -2.47
CA PHE A 226 -0.78 -0.14 -3.92
C PHE A 226 -0.79 -1.62 -4.29
N ARG A 227 -1.41 -1.97 -5.41
CA ARG A 227 -1.33 -3.31 -5.99
C ARG A 227 0.12 -3.70 -6.25
N VAL A 228 0.44 -4.92 -5.85
CA VAL A 228 1.73 -5.57 -6.10
C VAL A 228 1.52 -6.62 -7.19
N PHE A 229 2.42 -6.63 -8.17
CA PHE A 229 2.40 -7.59 -9.28
C PHE A 229 3.74 -8.32 -9.43
N ASP A 230 4.79 -7.82 -8.78
CA ASP A 230 6.17 -8.27 -8.91
C ASP A 230 6.75 -8.42 -7.50
N PRO A 231 7.29 -9.60 -7.13
CA PRO A 231 7.95 -9.78 -5.84
C PRO A 231 9.21 -8.93 -5.69
N ASP A 232 9.76 -8.42 -6.78
CA ASP A 232 10.94 -7.55 -6.82
C ASP A 232 10.57 -6.06 -6.88
N ASP A 233 9.29 -5.69 -6.66
CA ASP A 233 8.87 -4.27 -6.56
C ASP A 233 9.66 -3.56 -5.43
N PRO A 234 10.45 -2.52 -5.75
CA PRO A 234 11.30 -1.84 -4.77
C PRO A 234 10.54 -1.28 -3.55
N ALA A 235 9.24 -0.97 -3.71
CA ALA A 235 8.41 -0.46 -2.60
C ALA A 235 8.25 -1.47 -1.45
N LEU A 236 8.55 -2.75 -1.68
CA LEU A 236 8.46 -3.83 -0.68
C LEU A 236 9.67 -3.88 0.27
N TYR A 237 10.81 -3.30 -0.12
CA TYR A 237 12.12 -3.46 0.57
C TYR A 237 12.51 -2.26 1.45
N ARG A 238 11.51 -1.51 1.93
CA ARG A 238 11.67 -0.32 2.77
C ARG A 238 11.64 -0.60 4.27
#